data_AF-A0A931QL80-F1
#
_entry.id   AF-A0A931QL80-F1
#
_cell.length_a   1.000
_cell.length_b   1.000
_cell.length_c   1.000
_cell.angle_alpha   90.00
_cell.angle_beta   90.00
_cell.angle_gamma   90.00
#
_symmetry.space_group_name_H-M   'P 1'
#
loop_
_entity.id
_entity.type
_entity.pdbx_description
1 polymer ?
#
loop_
_entity_poly.entity_id
_entity_poly.type
_entity_poly.pdbx_seq_one_letter_code
_entity_poly.pdbx_strand_id
1 'polypeptide(L)'
;FGEGREYTVMRGAGVPLGTLICYEVIFPDQARRFVASGARVLVTVTNDAWFGRTGAPYQHFAMAAFRAVENGVPLIRAANTGISGVIDARGRVLGSGPLFEPWVHAQTVIAPKEAGTFYSRWGNLFAQASSAAALALMIAAWRRPAGGKGKKKRRLE
;
A
#
# COMPACT_ATOMS: atom_id res chain seq x y z
N PHE A 1 -0.62 -21.97 19.55
CA PHE A 1 -0.55 -21.07 18.38
C PHE A 1 0.12 -19.77 18.81
N GLY A 2 0.98 -19.18 17.97
CA GLY A 2 1.75 -17.96 18.28
C GLY A 2 2.04 -17.15 17.01
N GLU A 3 2.66 -15.98 17.17
CA GLU A 3 2.98 -15.06 16.07
C GLU A 3 4.06 -15.63 15.14
N GLY A 4 3.89 -15.43 13.83
CA GLY A 4 4.91 -15.74 12.83
C GLY A 4 6.08 -14.77 12.92
N ARG A 5 7.32 -15.26 12.75
CA ARG A 5 8.53 -14.45 12.86
C ARG A 5 9.28 -14.24 11.54
N GLU A 6 8.88 -14.97 10.49
CA GLU A 6 9.61 -15.03 9.24
C GLU A 6 8.69 -14.81 8.04
N TYR A 7 9.22 -14.14 7.02
CA TYR A 7 8.54 -13.89 5.75
C TYR A 7 8.94 -14.96 4.75
N THR A 8 8.25 -16.10 4.79
CA THR A 8 8.53 -17.21 3.89
C THR A 8 7.90 -16.95 2.52
N VAL A 9 8.73 -16.75 1.50
CA VAL A 9 8.29 -16.66 0.11
C VAL A 9 8.02 -18.08 -0.41
N MET A 10 6.77 -18.37 -0.70
CA MET A 10 6.34 -19.67 -1.20
C MET A 10 6.56 -19.77 -2.71
N ARG A 11 6.68 -20.98 -3.26
CA ARG A 11 6.65 -21.20 -4.71
C ARG A 11 5.33 -21.82 -5.11
N GLY A 12 4.59 -21.16 -6.00
CA GLY A 12 3.35 -21.67 -6.58
C GLY A 12 3.31 -21.38 -8.07
N ALA A 13 2.89 -22.37 -8.87
CA ALA A 13 2.83 -22.27 -10.34
C ALA A 13 4.14 -21.74 -11.00
N GLY A 14 5.30 -22.05 -10.40
CA GLY A 14 6.62 -21.60 -10.88
C GLY A 14 7.00 -20.15 -10.50
N VAL A 15 6.19 -19.45 -9.70
CA VAL A 15 6.40 -18.05 -9.31
C VAL A 15 6.56 -17.92 -7.78
N PRO A 16 7.49 -17.08 -7.29
CA PRO A 16 7.60 -16.77 -5.87
C PRO A 16 6.44 -15.87 -5.41
N LEU A 17 5.76 -16.30 -4.35
CA LEU A 17 4.54 -15.71 -3.80
C LEU A 17 4.80 -15.19 -2.38
N GLY A 18 4.33 -13.97 -2.10
CA GLY A 18 4.25 -13.41 -0.76
C GLY A 18 2.82 -13.44 -0.25
N THR A 19 2.59 -14.06 0.91
CA THR A 19 1.22 -14.28 1.42
C THR A 19 0.93 -13.35 2.58
N LEU A 20 -0.14 -12.55 2.44
CA LEU A 20 -0.68 -11.68 3.49
C LEU A 20 -1.99 -12.29 3.98
N ILE A 21 -2.08 -12.59 5.27
CA ILE A 21 -3.26 -13.21 5.85
C ILE A 21 -4.16 -12.13 6.42
N CYS A 22 -5.37 -12.06 5.87
CA CYS A 22 -6.45 -11.21 6.34
C CYS A 22 -5.99 -9.74 6.50
N TYR A 23 -5.86 -9.28 7.74
CA TYR A 23 -5.60 -7.90 8.09
C TYR A 23 -4.17 -7.46 7.75
N GLU A 24 -3.24 -8.39 7.52
CA GLU A 24 -1.84 -8.07 7.17
C GLU A 24 -1.72 -7.19 5.93
N VAL A 25 -2.68 -7.25 5.01
CA VAL A 25 -2.68 -6.46 3.77
C VAL A 25 -2.75 -4.95 4.02
N ILE A 26 -3.31 -4.50 5.15
CA ILE A 26 -3.39 -3.07 5.45
C ILE A 26 -2.05 -2.49 5.88
N PHE A 27 -1.10 -3.33 6.33
CA PHE A 27 0.22 -2.91 6.76
C PHE A 27 1.20 -2.94 5.59
N PRO A 28 1.66 -1.79 5.08
CA PRO A 28 2.50 -1.75 3.88
C PRO A 28 3.83 -2.47 4.05
N ASP A 29 4.40 -2.45 5.26
CA ASP A 29 5.71 -3.06 5.53
C ASP A 29 5.70 -4.58 5.35
N GLN A 30 4.57 -5.25 5.61
CA GLN A 30 4.44 -6.70 5.42
C GLN A 30 4.58 -7.08 3.94
N ALA A 31 3.81 -6.41 3.07
CA ALA A 31 3.89 -6.61 1.62
C ALA A 31 5.28 -6.25 1.08
N ARG A 32 5.84 -5.15 1.57
CA ARG A 32 7.18 -4.69 1.20
C ARG A 32 8.26 -5.73 1.50
N ARG A 33 8.23 -6.32 2.70
CA ARG A 33 9.21 -7.34 3.11
C ARG A 33 9.12 -8.61 2.27
N PHE A 34 7.92 -9.08 1.95
CA PHE A 34 7.78 -10.22 1.03
C PHE A 34 8.42 -9.95 -0.34
N VAL A 35 8.18 -8.77 -0.90
CA VAL A 35 8.73 -8.39 -2.21
C VAL A 35 10.25 -8.18 -2.14
N ALA A 36 10.75 -7.58 -1.06
CA ALA A 36 12.18 -7.49 -0.80
C ALA A 36 12.84 -8.88 -0.66
N SER A 37 12.12 -9.87 -0.12
CA SER A 37 12.53 -11.28 -0.05
C SER A 37 12.35 -12.06 -1.36
N GLY A 38 11.95 -11.40 -2.46
CA GLY A 38 11.88 -11.98 -3.79
C GLY A 38 10.48 -12.43 -4.24
N ALA A 39 9.42 -12.13 -3.50
CA ALA A 39 8.06 -12.33 -4.00
C ALA A 39 7.81 -11.49 -5.26
N ARG A 40 7.23 -12.13 -6.29
CA ARG A 40 6.87 -11.49 -7.56
C ARG A 40 5.36 -11.39 -7.78
N VAL A 41 4.58 -11.99 -6.89
CA VAL A 41 3.13 -11.89 -6.80
C VAL A 41 2.77 -11.88 -5.32
N LEU A 42 1.84 -11.03 -4.93
CA LEU A 42 1.24 -11.04 -3.61
C LEU A 42 -0.06 -11.85 -3.63
N VAL A 43 -0.30 -12.60 -2.56
CA VAL A 43 -1.55 -13.32 -2.35
C VAL A 43 -2.14 -12.87 -1.04
N THR A 44 -3.45 -12.62 -1.01
CA THR A 44 -4.19 -12.35 0.23
C THR A 44 -5.31 -13.35 0.40
N VAL A 45 -5.30 -14.05 1.54
CA VAL A 45 -6.40 -14.94 1.94
C VAL A 45 -7.06 -14.32 3.17
N THR A 46 -8.38 -14.10 3.12
CA THR A 46 -9.09 -13.34 4.15
C THR A 46 -10.51 -13.86 4.38
N ASN A 47 -11.04 -13.56 5.55
CA ASN A 47 -12.45 -13.76 5.87
C ASN A 47 -13.05 -12.43 6.34
N ASP A 48 -13.74 -11.71 5.46
CA ASP A 48 -14.32 -10.42 5.82
C ASP A 48 -15.73 -10.54 6.45
N ALA A 49 -16.13 -11.72 6.95
CA ALA A 49 -17.50 -11.95 7.44
C ALA A 49 -17.90 -11.05 8.60
N TRP A 50 -16.96 -10.76 9.51
CA TRP A 50 -17.21 -9.91 10.68
C TRP A 50 -17.44 -8.44 10.32
N PHE A 51 -17.07 -8.00 9.11
CA PHE A 51 -17.34 -6.64 8.65
C PHE A 51 -18.76 -6.45 8.14
N GLY A 52 -19.48 -7.53 7.81
CA GLY A 52 -20.84 -7.46 7.28
C GLY A 52 -20.94 -6.70 5.95
N ARG A 53 -22.16 -6.29 5.60
CA ARG A 53 -22.44 -5.44 4.43
C ARG A 53 -22.21 -3.97 4.77
N THR A 54 -20.97 -3.62 5.09
CA THR A 54 -20.53 -2.24 5.42
C THR A 54 -19.52 -1.72 4.39
N GLY A 55 -18.98 -0.51 4.61
CA GLY A 55 -17.89 0.03 3.80
C GLY A 55 -16.52 -0.64 4.06
N ALA A 56 -16.37 -1.34 5.19
CA ALA A 56 -15.07 -1.88 5.61
C ALA A 56 -14.46 -2.92 4.65
N PRO A 57 -15.20 -3.89 4.06
CA PRO A 57 -14.64 -4.82 3.07
C PRO A 57 -14.13 -4.11 1.82
N TYR A 58 -14.78 -3.02 1.40
CA TYR A 58 -14.36 -2.22 0.26
C TYR A 58 -13.06 -1.45 0.55
N GLN A 59 -12.95 -0.86 1.75
CA GLN A 59 -11.72 -0.23 2.19
C GLN A 59 -10.57 -1.24 2.32
N HIS A 60 -10.86 -2.42 2.87
CA HIS A 60 -9.90 -3.52 3.00
C HIS A 60 -9.41 -4.01 1.62
N PHE A 61 -10.32 -4.12 0.63
CA PHE A 61 -9.97 -4.44 -0.75
C PHE A 61 -9.14 -3.34 -1.41
N ALA A 62 -9.47 -2.07 -1.19
CA ALA A 62 -8.69 -0.95 -1.71
C ALA A 62 -7.25 -0.96 -1.18
N MET A 63 -7.02 -1.34 0.09
CA MET A 63 -5.67 -1.52 0.62
C MET A 63 -4.86 -2.58 -0.14
N ALA A 64 -5.51 -3.64 -0.62
CA ALA A 64 -4.85 -4.63 -1.47
C ALA A 64 -4.37 -4.02 -2.79
N ALA A 65 -5.12 -3.07 -3.36
CA ALA A 65 -4.68 -2.35 -4.56
C ALA A 65 -3.45 -1.47 -4.29
N PHE A 66 -3.41 -0.80 -3.13
CA PHE A 66 -2.23 -0.05 -2.70
C PHE A 66 -1.01 -0.95 -2.57
N ARG A 67 -1.13 -2.14 -1.98
CA ARG A 67 0.00 -3.08 -1.84
C ARG A 67 0.57 -3.51 -3.19
N ALA A 68 -0.28 -3.68 -4.20
CA ALA A 68 0.14 -4.03 -5.55
C ALA A 68 0.95 -2.90 -6.21
N VAL A 69 0.41 -1.67 -6.25
CA VAL A 69 1.07 -0.53 -6.89
C VAL A 69 2.33 -0.09 -6.16
N GLU A 70 2.33 -0.11 -4.82
CA GLU A 70 3.50 0.21 -3.99
C GLU A 70 4.67 -0.72 -4.30
N ASN A 71 4.40 -1.97 -4.65
CA ASN A 71 5.44 -2.97 -4.86
C ASN A 71 5.68 -3.34 -6.31
N GLY A 72 4.89 -2.81 -7.25
CA GLY A 72 5.05 -3.09 -8.67
C GLY A 72 4.87 -4.59 -8.97
N VAL A 73 4.04 -5.28 -8.19
CA VAL A 73 3.73 -6.70 -8.35
C VAL A 73 2.22 -6.89 -8.31
N PRO A 74 1.66 -7.83 -9.08
CA PRO A 74 0.24 -8.13 -9.01
C PRO A 74 -0.14 -8.74 -7.66
N LEU A 75 -1.41 -8.59 -7.28
CA LEU A 75 -2.00 -9.16 -6.08
C LEU A 75 -3.24 -9.99 -6.42
N ILE A 76 -3.31 -11.21 -5.88
CA ILE A 76 -4.47 -12.11 -5.99
C ILE A 76 -5.11 -12.23 -4.62
N ARG A 77 -6.40 -11.90 -4.51
CA ARG A 77 -7.14 -11.97 -3.24
C ARG A 77 -8.26 -13.00 -3.31
N ALA A 78 -8.24 -13.92 -2.37
CA ALA A 78 -9.32 -14.87 -2.09
C ALA A 78 -9.98 -14.50 -0.75
N ALA A 79 -11.24 -14.13 -0.80
CA ALA A 79 -12.04 -13.76 0.35
C ALA A 79 -13.28 -14.66 0.46
N ASN A 80 -13.59 -15.11 1.67
CA ASN A 80 -14.76 -15.99 1.91
C ASN A 80 -16.09 -15.26 1.64
N THR A 81 -16.44 -14.28 2.46
CA THR A 81 -17.64 -13.43 2.28
C THR A 81 -17.31 -12.02 1.81
N GLY A 82 -16.01 -11.72 1.69
CA GLY A 82 -15.48 -10.44 1.26
C GLY A 82 -15.29 -10.34 -0.25
N ILE A 83 -14.66 -9.26 -0.68
CA ILE A 83 -14.33 -9.05 -2.09
C ILE A 83 -13.11 -9.90 -2.45
N SER A 84 -13.34 -10.94 -3.24
CA SER A 84 -12.29 -11.65 -3.97
C SER A 84 -11.94 -10.88 -5.23
N GLY A 85 -10.69 -10.96 -5.71
CA GLY A 85 -10.32 -10.26 -6.93
C GLY A 85 -8.85 -10.36 -7.31
N VAL A 86 -8.54 -9.85 -8.49
CA VAL A 86 -7.20 -9.83 -9.09
C VAL A 86 -6.81 -8.40 -9.41
N ILE A 87 -5.63 -7.99 -8.99
CA ILE A 87 -5.10 -6.64 -9.13
C ILE A 87 -3.74 -6.72 -9.82
N ASP A 88 -3.52 -5.89 -10.83
CA ASP A 88 -2.24 -5.85 -11.52
C ASP A 88 -1.17 -5.03 -10.76
N ALA A 89 0.07 -5.08 -11.26
CA ALA A 89 1.21 -4.37 -10.68
C ALA A 89 1.08 -2.83 -10.65
N ARG A 90 0.06 -2.27 -11.33
CA ARG A 90 -0.24 -0.82 -11.34
C ARG A 90 -1.43 -0.48 -10.44
N GLY A 91 -1.93 -1.45 -9.67
CA GLY A 91 -3.09 -1.27 -8.79
C GLY A 91 -4.43 -1.30 -9.50
N ARG A 92 -4.48 -1.70 -10.79
CA ARG A 92 -5.75 -1.80 -11.53
C ARG A 92 -6.45 -3.11 -11.18
N VAL A 93 -7.72 -3.02 -10.80
CA VAL A 93 -8.57 -4.19 -10.57
C VAL A 93 -8.93 -4.81 -11.92
N LEU A 94 -8.46 -6.04 -12.17
CA LEU A 94 -8.75 -6.78 -13.39
C LEU A 94 -10.07 -7.53 -13.32
N GLY A 95 -10.47 -7.93 -12.10
CA GLY A 95 -11.75 -8.55 -11.81
C GLY A 95 -11.99 -8.67 -10.31
N SER A 96 -13.24 -8.54 -9.88
CA SER A 96 -13.63 -8.63 -8.48
C SER A 96 -15.04 -9.22 -8.32
N GLY A 97 -15.23 -9.99 -7.25
CA GLY A 97 -16.51 -10.60 -6.90
C GLY A 97 -17.39 -9.74 -5.99
N PRO A 98 -18.71 -10.01 -5.97
CA PRO A 98 -19.65 -9.42 -5.01
C PRO A 98 -19.42 -9.88 -3.56
N LEU A 99 -20.00 -9.16 -2.60
CA LEU A 99 -20.00 -9.54 -1.17
C LEU A 99 -21.06 -10.61 -0.87
N PHE A 100 -20.71 -11.59 -0.04
CA PHE A 100 -21.59 -12.66 0.44
C PHE A 100 -22.25 -13.52 -0.65
N GLU A 101 -21.65 -13.60 -1.83
CA GLU A 101 -22.12 -14.47 -2.90
C GLU A 101 -20.97 -15.38 -3.38
N PRO A 102 -21.25 -16.65 -3.72
CA PRO A 102 -20.25 -17.51 -4.33
C PRO A 102 -19.72 -16.90 -5.63
N TRP A 103 -18.41 -16.83 -5.78
CA TRP A 103 -17.78 -16.26 -6.96
C TRP A 103 -16.49 -17.00 -7.31
N VAL A 104 -16.28 -17.22 -8.59
CA VAL A 104 -15.08 -17.86 -9.16
C VAL A 104 -14.59 -17.03 -10.33
N HIS A 105 -13.28 -16.85 -10.43
CA HIS A 105 -12.68 -16.06 -11.48
C HIS A 105 -11.32 -16.61 -11.88
N ALA A 106 -11.09 -16.69 -13.18
CA ALA A 106 -9.81 -17.06 -13.77
C ALA A 106 -9.28 -15.86 -14.56
N GLN A 107 -8.05 -15.46 -14.26
CA GLN A 107 -7.39 -14.31 -14.89
C GLN A 107 -5.93 -14.66 -15.12
N THR A 108 -5.42 -14.33 -16.30
CA THR A 108 -3.97 -14.39 -16.54
C THR A 108 -3.31 -13.19 -15.87
N VAL A 109 -2.30 -13.47 -15.06
CA VAL A 109 -1.53 -12.47 -14.32
C VAL A 109 -0.06 -12.58 -14.71
N ILE A 110 0.56 -11.46 -15.03
CA ILE A 110 1.96 -11.41 -15.44
C ILE A 110 2.80 -11.04 -14.23
N ALA A 111 3.60 -11.99 -13.74
CA ALA A 111 4.63 -11.71 -12.74
C ALA A 111 5.79 -10.96 -13.41
N PRO A 112 6.20 -9.78 -12.90
CA PRO A 112 7.31 -9.04 -13.47
C PRO A 112 8.63 -9.83 -13.33
N LYS A 113 9.57 -9.63 -14.26
CA LYS A 113 10.92 -10.23 -14.15
C LYS A 113 11.67 -9.66 -12.94
N GLU A 114 11.60 -8.34 -12.76
CA GLU A 114 12.14 -7.60 -11.64
C GLU A 114 10.99 -7.02 -10.82
N ALA A 115 10.89 -7.41 -9.56
CA ALA A 115 9.87 -6.91 -8.64
C ALA A 115 10.38 -5.72 -7.82
N GLY A 116 9.45 -4.92 -7.32
CA GLY A 116 9.72 -3.81 -6.44
C GLY A 116 9.71 -2.45 -7.14
N THR A 117 9.41 -1.42 -6.37
CA THR A 117 9.49 -0.01 -6.79
C THR A 117 10.53 0.74 -5.94
N PHE A 118 10.61 2.06 -6.12
CA PHE A 118 11.32 2.93 -5.17
C PHE A 118 10.83 2.72 -3.74
N TYR A 119 9.51 2.62 -3.55
CA TYR A 119 8.91 2.37 -2.24
C TYR A 119 9.34 1.01 -1.67
N SER A 120 9.41 -0.05 -2.50
CA SER A 120 9.82 -1.36 -2.00
C SER A 120 11.22 -1.34 -1.40
N ARG A 121 12.13 -0.61 -2.06
CA ARG A 121 13.54 -0.50 -1.67
C ARG A 121 13.75 0.41 -0.46
N TRP A 122 13.07 1.56 -0.43
CA TRP A 122 13.37 2.64 0.54
C TRP A 122 12.26 2.91 1.56
N GLY A 123 11.12 2.24 1.44
CA GLY A 123 9.96 2.41 2.31
C GLY A 123 9.46 3.86 2.33
N ASN A 124 9.18 4.36 3.53
CA ASN A 124 8.60 5.69 3.74
C ASN A 124 9.60 6.85 3.61
N LEU A 125 10.81 6.62 3.11
CA LEU A 125 11.86 7.64 3.03
C LEU A 125 11.38 8.93 2.33
N PHE A 126 10.67 8.81 1.22
CA PHE A 126 10.11 9.96 0.51
C PHE A 126 9.14 10.76 1.39
N ALA A 127 8.17 10.08 2.02
CA ALA A 127 7.20 10.71 2.90
C ALA A 127 7.89 11.39 4.10
N GLN A 128 8.84 10.71 4.73
CA GLN A 128 9.61 11.25 5.86
C GLN A 128 10.40 12.50 5.47
N ALA A 129 11.07 12.47 4.31
CA ALA A 129 11.82 13.63 3.80
C ALA A 129 10.90 14.82 3.51
N SER A 130 9.74 14.59 2.87
CA SER A 130 8.74 15.64 2.61
C SER A 130 8.16 16.21 3.90
N SER A 131 7.83 15.37 4.88
CA SER A 131 7.33 15.82 6.19
C SER A 131 8.37 16.66 6.95
N ALA A 132 9.64 16.25 6.93
CA ALA A 132 10.72 17.00 7.56
C ALA A 132 10.94 18.37 6.90
N ALA A 133 10.93 18.42 5.56
CA ALA A 133 11.03 19.66 4.81
C ALA A 133 9.86 20.62 5.10
N ALA A 134 8.63 20.10 5.12
CA ALA A 134 7.44 20.88 5.46
C ALA A 134 7.53 21.46 6.87
N LEU A 135 7.96 20.65 7.86
CA LEU A 135 8.14 21.10 9.24
C LEU A 135 9.22 22.19 9.34
N ALA A 136 10.35 22.03 8.65
CA ALA A 136 11.41 23.04 8.62
C ALA A 136 10.91 24.37 8.04
N LEU A 137 10.11 24.33 6.97
CA LEU A 137 9.50 25.53 6.37
C LEU A 137 8.50 26.20 7.31
N MET A 138 7.67 25.44 8.02
CA MET A 138 6.75 25.97 9.03
C MET A 138 7.50 26.66 10.17
N ILE A 139 8.57 26.03 10.69
CA ILE A 139 9.40 26.61 11.75
C ILE A 139 10.09 27.89 11.26
N ALA A 140 10.63 27.89 10.03
CA ALA A 140 11.26 29.06 9.45
C ALA A 140 10.26 30.21 9.27
N ALA A 141 9.03 29.91 8.81
CA ALA A 141 7.97 30.90 8.67
C ALA A 141 7.53 31.48 10.02
N TRP A 142 7.44 30.67 11.06
CA TRP A 142 7.05 31.11 12.42
C TRP A 142 8.14 31.94 13.10
N ARG A 143 9.41 31.67 12.79
CA ARG A 143 10.57 32.42 13.28
C ARG A 143 10.85 33.71 12.50
N ARG A 144 10.14 33.98 11.41
CA ARG A 144 10.26 35.26 10.71
C ARG A 144 9.77 36.36 11.67
N PRO A 145 10.63 37.30 12.10
CA PRO A 145 10.15 38.44 12.87
C PRO A 145 9.07 39.12 12.04
N ALA A 146 7.93 39.44 12.67
CA ALA A 146 6.87 40.20 12.02
C ALA A 146 7.52 41.45 11.42
N GLY A 147 7.65 41.47 10.09
CA GLY A 147 8.33 42.56 9.39
C GLY A 147 7.66 43.85 9.80
N GLY A 148 8.36 44.64 10.60
CA GLY A 148 7.92 45.94 11.05
C GLY A 148 7.55 46.77 9.84
N LYS A 149 6.24 47.00 9.65
CA LYS A 149 5.75 48.11 8.83
C LYS A 149 6.24 49.40 9.50
N GLY A 150 7.41 49.89 9.11
CA GLY A 150 7.96 51.11 9.70
C GLY A 150 9.31 51.54 9.15
N LYS A 151 9.29 52.24 8.00
CA LYS A 151 10.01 53.52 7.79
C LYS A 151 9.83 54.00 6.34
N LYS A 152 8.70 54.67 6.06
CA LYS A 152 8.70 55.77 5.09
C LYS A 152 9.35 56.97 5.79
N LYS A 153 10.68 57.04 5.76
CA LYS A 153 11.40 58.31 5.98
C LYS A 153 11.39 59.04 4.63
N ARG A 154 10.43 59.91 4.42
CA ARG A 154 10.58 61.05 3.49
C ARG A 154 10.56 62.30 4.37
N ARG A 155 11.75 62.88 4.58
CA ARG A 155 11.95 64.15 5.25
C ARG A 155 12.53 65.10 4.21
N LEU A 156 12.00 66.33 4.22
CA LEU A 156 12.53 67.56 3.61
C LEU A 156 12.39 67.63 2.09
N GLU A 157 11.44 68.44 1.61
CA GLU A 157 11.63 69.87 1.30
C GLU A 157 10.37 70.65 1.69
#